data_AF-A0A3E1HC74-F1
#
_entry.id   AF-A0A3E1HC74-F1
#
_cell.length_a   1.000
_cell.length_b   1.000
_cell.length_c   1.000
_cell.angle_alpha   90.00
_cell.angle_beta   90.00
_cell.angle_gamma   90.00
#
_symmetry.space_group_name_H-M   'P 1'
#
loop_
_entity.id
_entity.type
_entity.pdbx_description
1 polymer ?
#
loop_
_entity_poly.entity_id
_entity_poly.type
_entity_poly.pdbx_seq_one_letter_code
_entity_poly.pdbx_strand_id
1 'polypeptide(L)' 'MNVILKESLIAGLIGGIISAVISFLVNQNSPLPLSSLENSIGHAITGLISGLISAFMGVFMLLRKISKSTTK' A
#
# COMPACT_ATOMS: atom_id res chain seq x y z
N MET A 1 2.25 -16.72 14.80
CA MET A 1 2.60 -16.05 13.52
C MET A 1 3.96 -15.39 13.70
N ASN A 2 4.86 -15.48 12.70
CA ASN A 2 6.16 -14.80 12.72
C ASN A 2 5.92 -13.28 12.87
N VAL A 3 6.57 -12.62 13.86
CA VAL A 3 6.40 -11.19 14.14
C VAL A 3 6.70 -10.34 12.90
N ILE A 4 7.75 -10.68 12.15
CA ILE A 4 8.10 -9.99 10.90
C ILE A 4 6.92 -10.02 9.93
N LEU A 5 6.31 -11.20 9.77
CA LEU A 5 5.20 -11.40 8.83
C LEU A 5 3.93 -10.69 9.32
N LYS A 6 3.66 -10.71 10.63
CA LYS A 6 2.53 -10.00 11.26
C LYS A 6 2.62 -8.49 11.02
N GLU A 7 3.74 -7.88 11.38
CA GLU A 7 3.91 -6.43 11.28
C GLU A 7 3.96 -5.99 9.81
N SER A 8 4.54 -6.81 8.92
CA SER A 8 4.53 -6.52 7.48
C SER A 8 3.11 -6.58 6.89
N LEU A 9 2.27 -7.55 7.29
CA LEU A 9 0.88 -7.63 6.85
C LEU A 9 0.05 -6.43 7.33
N ILE A 10 0.22 -6.03 8.59
CA ILE A 10 -0.45 -4.84 9.14
C ILE A 10 -0.02 -3.60 8.36
N ALA A 11 1.28 -3.44 8.11
CA ALA A 11 1.80 -2.33 7.31
C ALA A 11 1.24 -2.34 5.88
N GLY A 12 1.16 -3.49 5.23
CA GLY A 12 0.55 -3.66 3.92
C GLY A 12 -0.93 -3.24 3.91
N LEU A 13 -1.73 -3.70 4.88
CA LEU A 13 -3.14 -3.30 4.97
C LEU A 13 -3.30 -1.79 5.15
N ILE A 14 -2.52 -1.17 6.03
CA ILE A 14 -2.54 0.28 6.26
C ILE A 14 -2.12 1.02 4.99
N GLY A 15 -1.01 0.63 4.36
CA GLY A 15 -0.50 1.24 3.15
C GLY A 15 -1.46 1.12 1.96
N GLY A 16 -2.11 -0.03 1.82
CA GLY A 16 -3.14 -0.26 0.81
C GLY A 16 -4.35 0.65 1.00
N ILE A 17 -4.91 0.73 2.22
CA ILE A 17 -6.07 1.60 2.50
C ILE A 17 -5.73 3.07 2.24
N ILE A 18 -4.59 3.55 2.76
CA ILE A 18 -4.16 4.94 2.56
C ILE A 18 -3.98 5.23 1.07
N SER A 19 -3.27 4.38 0.35
CA SER A 19 -3.02 4.59 -1.08
C SER A 19 -4.31 4.53 -1.90
N ALA A 20 -5.27 3.66 -1.55
CA ALA A 20 -6.57 3.61 -2.21
C ALA A 20 -7.35 4.91 -2.06
N VAL A 21 -7.41 5.44 -0.83
CA VAL A 21 -8.11 6.70 -0.52
C VAL A 21 -7.46 7.87 -1.25
N ILE A 22 -6.13 7.98 -1.18
CA ILE A 22 -5.41 9.06 -1.87
C ILE A 22 -5.60 8.95 -3.39
N SER A 23 -5.44 7.76 -3.98
CA SER A 23 -5.62 7.57 -5.42
C SER A 23 -7.05 7.86 -5.87
N PHE A 24 -8.06 7.53 -5.07
CA PHE A 24 -9.46 7.91 -5.34
C PHE A 24 -9.61 9.44 -5.37
N LEU A 25 -9.20 10.13 -4.30
CA LEU A 25 -9.41 11.57 -4.13
C LEU A 25 -8.66 12.39 -5.19
N VAL A 26 -7.46 11.97 -5.57
CA VAL A 26 -6.68 12.63 -6.63
C VAL A 26 -7.38 12.48 -7.99
N ASN A 27 -7.96 11.32 -8.26
CA ASN A 27 -8.53 11.03 -9.58
C ASN A 27 -10.00 11.46 -9.73
N GLN A 28 -10.68 11.80 -8.64
CA GLN A 28 -12.03 12.37 -8.64
C GLN A 28 -12.07 13.76 -9.28
N ASN A 29 -10.97 14.51 -9.16
CA ASN A 29 -10.85 15.87 -9.69
C ASN A 29 -10.16 15.92 -11.07
N SER A 30 -9.93 14.76 -11.70
CA SER A 30 -9.19 14.69 -12.96
C SER A 30 -10.10 14.93 -14.18
N PRO A 31 -9.73 15.79 -15.14
CA PRO A 31 -10.54 16.11 -16.33
C PRO A 31 -10.37 15.04 -17.43
N LEU A 32 -10.53 13.76 -17.09
CA LEU A 32 -10.36 12.65 -18.01
C LEU A 32 -11.68 12.29 -18.73
N PRO A 33 -11.63 11.67 -19.93
CA PRO A 33 -12.81 11.43 -20.77
C PRO A 33 -13.73 10.29 -20.27
N LEU A 34 -13.32 9.56 -19.22
CA LEU A 34 -14.16 8.57 -18.54
C LEU A 34 -15.03 9.26 -17.48
N SER A 35 -16.09 8.57 -17.01
CA SER A 35 -16.84 9.09 -15.87
C SER A 35 -15.89 9.28 -14.68
N SER A 36 -15.95 10.45 -14.03
CA SER A 36 -15.03 10.80 -12.94
C SER A 36 -15.04 9.77 -11.82
N LEU A 37 -16.20 9.16 -11.58
CA LEU A 37 -16.38 8.06 -10.63
C LEU A 37 -15.66 6.78 -11.07
N GLU A 38 -15.84 6.31 -12.30
CA GLU A 38 -15.16 5.10 -12.81
C GLU A 38 -13.65 5.27 -12.80
N ASN A 39 -13.14 6.43 -13.22
CA ASN A 39 -11.73 6.76 -13.18
C ASN A 39 -11.17 6.67 -11.75
N SER A 40 -11.89 7.27 -10.79
CA SER A 40 -11.49 7.27 -9.38
C SER A 40 -11.47 5.87 -8.78
N ILE A 41 -12.46 5.03 -9.11
CA ILE A 41 -12.53 3.64 -8.63
C ILE A 41 -11.38 2.81 -9.22
N GLY A 42 -11.10 2.93 -10.52
CA GLY A 42 -9.98 2.24 -11.15
C GLY A 42 -8.64 2.62 -10.50
N HIS A 43 -8.45 3.90 -10.21
CA HIS A 43 -7.26 4.36 -9.51
C HIS A 43 -7.23 3.98 -8.03
N ALA A 44 -8.37 3.92 -7.34
CA ALA A 44 -8.43 3.44 -5.96
C ALA A 44 -7.99 1.97 -5.84
N ILE A 45 -8.42 1.11 -6.77
CA ILE A 45 -8.05 -0.32 -6.79
C ILE A 45 -6.56 -0.49 -7.06
N THR A 46 -6.03 0.21 -8.07
CA THR A 46 -4.59 0.15 -8.39
C THR A 46 -3.74 0.74 -7.28
N GLY A 47 -4.21 1.83 -6.64
CA GLY A 47 -3.64 2.41 -5.44
C GLY A 47 -3.62 1.42 -4.27
N LEU A 48 -4.73 0.71 -4.02
CA LEU A 48 -4.82 -0.31 -2.97
C LEU A 48 -3.75 -1.38 -3.12
N ILE A 49 -3.64 -1.96 -4.32
CA ILE A 49 -2.69 -3.05 -4.60
C ILE A 49 -1.25 -2.54 -4.47
N SER A 50 -0.96 -1.37 -5.04
CA SER A 50 0.38 -0.79 -5.01
C SER A 50 0.81 -0.41 -3.59
N GLY A 51 -0.09 0.22 -2.82
CA GLY A 51 0.14 0.57 -1.42
C GLY A 51 0.34 -0.66 -0.53
N LEU A 52 -0.44 -1.72 -0.77
CA LEU A 52 -0.33 -2.97 -0.02
C LEU A 52 1.04 -3.61 -0.22
N ILE A 53 1.47 -3.76 -1.47
CA ILE A 53 2.75 -4.39 -1.81
C ILE A 53 3.91 -3.54 -1.30
N SER A 54 3.87 -2.23 -1.54
CA SER A 54 4.97 -1.31 -1.17
C SER A 54 5.18 -1.24 0.34
N ALA A 55 4.11 -1.05 1.12
CA ALA A 55 4.22 -0.98 2.57
C ALA A 55 4.59 -2.33 3.20
N PHE A 56 4.03 -3.44 2.68
CA PHE A 56 4.41 -4.79 3.11
C PHE A 56 5.90 -5.05 2.87
N MET A 57 6.39 -4.82 1.65
CA MET A 57 7.78 -5.03 1.27
C MET A 57 8.73 -4.13 2.07
N GLY A 58 8.38 -2.85 2.24
CA GLY A 58 9.19 -1.90 3.00
C GLY A 58 9.43 -2.35 4.45
N VAL A 59 8.36 -2.72 5.16
CA VAL A 59 8.46 -3.20 6.55
C VAL A 59 9.12 -4.58 6.62
N PHE A 60 8.78 -5.49 5.71
CA PHE A 60 9.38 -6.82 5.67
C PHE A 60 10.90 -6.77 5.51
N MET A 61 11.38 -5.99 4.54
CA MET A 61 12.81 -5.85 4.27
C MET A 61 13.55 -5.17 5.43
N LEU A 62 12.94 -4.13 6.04
CA LEU A 62 13.50 -3.45 7.20
C LEU A 62 13.66 -4.41 8.38
N LEU A 63 12.59 -5.12 8.75
CA LEU A 63 12.61 -6.05 9.88
C LEU A 63 13.55 -7.23 9.65
N ARG A 64 13.64 -7.74 8.42
CA ARG A 64 14.60 -8.79 8.05
C ARG A 64 16.05 -8.30 8.19
N LYS A 65 16.33 -7.05 7.79
CA LYS A 65 17.65 -6.44 7.93
C LYS A 65 18.04 -6.26 9.40
N ILE A 66 17.12 -5.76 10.23
CA ILE A 66 17.33 -5.59 11.67
C ILE A 66 17.59 -6.96 12.33
N SER A 67 16.74 -7.95 12.07
CA SER A 67 16.88 -9.30 12.63
C SER A 67 18.24 -9.92 12.33
N LYS A 68 18.73 -9.80 11.08
CA LYS A 68 20.06 -10.31 10.68
C LYS A 68 21.21 -9.52 11.31
N SER A 69 21.03 -8.21 11.52
CA SER A 69 22.05 -7.37 12.16
C SER A 69 22.21 -7.68 13.64
N THR A 70 21.13 -8.01 14.34
CA THR A 70 21.16 -8.38 15.76
C THR A 70 21.84 -9.74 16.02
N THR A 71 21.96 -10.60 14.99
CA THR A 71 22.59 -11.92 15.12
C THR A 71 24.09 -11.93 14.82
N LYS A 72 24.68 -10.79 14.45
CA LYS A 72 26.13 -10.62 14.27
C LYS A 72 26.72 -9.88 15.46
#